data_AF-A0AAF1B3K8-F1
#
_entry.id   AF-A0AAF1B3K8-F1
#
_cell.length_a   1.000
_cell.length_b   1.000
_cell.length_c   1.000
_cell.angle_alpha   90.00
_cell.angle_beta   90.00
_cell.angle_gamma   90.00
#
_symmetry.space_group_name_H-M   'P 1'
#
loop_
_entity.id
_entity.type
_entity.pdbx_description
1 polymer ?
#
loop_
_entity_poly.entity_id
_entity_poly.type
_entity_poly.pdbx_seq_one_letter_code
_entity_poly.pdbx_strand_id
1 'polypeptide(L)'
;MNIEVFNNNILFNISEEDQKRCKLGIVVNGRDFLRNSASINHKSLENYFGNVLSVPYIDASVGELRSMPLSEIADEVHACVESASNGEHFRGLVDWVENHRPFQAMCKIFSFLPSDTEELAVLVSSGKNFSVTKMDFGWGRPSFGSFLFPWGDTTGFVMPMPSATDDGDWIVYMHLTEKHLDFLEKEAPRIFTPFAFISPLKVSKL
;
A
#
# COMPACT_ATOMS: atom_id res chain seq x y z
N MET A 1 11.20 -4.58 6.93
CA MET A 1 11.73 -5.56 5.95
C MET A 1 10.84 -6.80 5.98
N ASN A 2 10.23 -7.32 4.91
CA ASN A 2 10.32 -7.02 3.48
C ASN A 2 8.90 -6.68 2.96
N ILE A 3 8.70 -5.42 2.55
CA ILE A 3 7.84 -5.14 1.41
C ILE A 3 8.77 -5.45 0.24
N GLU A 4 8.82 -6.72 -0.16
CA GLU A 4 9.54 -7.11 -1.36
C GLU A 4 8.83 -6.43 -2.52
N VAL A 5 9.36 -5.25 -2.82
CA VAL A 5 9.32 -4.49 -4.06
C VAL A 5 8.16 -4.93 -4.94
N PHE A 6 6.98 -4.36 -4.65
CA PHE A 6 5.98 -4.26 -5.69
C PHE A 6 6.65 -3.63 -6.90
N ASN A 7 6.55 -4.29 -8.04
CA ASN A 7 7.22 -3.91 -9.27
C ASN A 7 6.54 -2.65 -9.84
N ASN A 8 6.66 -1.54 -9.13
CA ASN A 8 6.06 -0.25 -9.43
C ASN A 8 6.64 0.36 -10.71
N ASN A 9 7.83 -0.11 -11.12
CA ASN A 9 8.49 0.30 -12.36
C ASN A 9 7.59 0.08 -13.60
N ILE A 10 6.62 -0.83 -13.52
CA ILE A 10 5.70 -1.12 -14.63
C ILE A 10 4.68 0.00 -14.81
N LEU A 11 4.10 0.52 -13.73
CA LEU A 11 3.00 1.49 -13.82
C LEU A 11 3.42 2.84 -14.44
N PHE A 12 4.69 3.22 -14.32
CA PHE A 12 5.17 4.51 -14.86
C PHE A 12 5.42 4.47 -16.36
N ASN A 13 5.53 3.28 -16.96
CA ASN A 13 5.77 3.14 -18.40
C ASN A 13 4.57 3.51 -19.27
N ILE A 14 3.42 3.78 -18.66
CA ILE A 14 2.20 4.21 -19.32
C ILE A 14 2.32 5.62 -19.91
N SER A 15 3.09 6.51 -19.28
CA SER A 15 3.31 7.86 -19.81
C SER A 15 4.46 7.86 -20.81
N GLU A 16 4.26 8.39 -22.00
CA GLU A 16 5.36 8.64 -22.95
C GLU A 16 6.16 9.91 -22.60
N GLU A 17 5.64 10.73 -21.68
CA GLU A 17 6.25 11.99 -21.27
C GLU A 17 7.12 11.80 -20.02
N ASP A 18 8.43 11.81 -20.21
CA ASP A 18 9.41 11.59 -19.14
C ASP A 18 9.36 12.64 -18.02
N GLN A 19 8.83 13.84 -18.29
CA GLN A 19 8.76 14.94 -17.34
C GLN A 19 7.60 14.84 -16.36
N LYS A 20 6.59 14.00 -16.65
CA LYS A 20 5.45 13.85 -15.76
C LYS A 20 5.86 13.20 -14.44
N ARG A 21 5.28 13.67 -13.35
CA ARG A 21 5.61 13.21 -12.00
C ARG A 21 4.70 12.08 -11.56
N CYS A 22 5.30 11.15 -10.83
CA CYS A 22 4.65 10.02 -10.20
C CYS A 22 4.92 10.05 -8.71
N LYS A 23 3.90 9.74 -7.90
CA LYS A 23 3.98 9.70 -6.45
C LYS A 23 3.65 8.31 -5.92
N LEU A 24 4.50 7.82 -5.02
CA LEU A 24 4.30 6.54 -4.34
C LEU A 24 4.25 6.75 -2.84
N GLY A 25 3.05 6.67 -2.27
CA GLY A 25 2.84 6.74 -0.83
C GLY A 25 2.91 5.36 -0.21
N ILE A 26 3.48 5.25 0.99
CA ILE A 26 3.55 3.98 1.72
C ILE A 26 2.91 4.16 3.09
N VAL A 27 1.95 3.31 3.44
CA VAL A 27 1.33 3.32 4.78
C VAL A 27 2.28 2.69 5.80
N VAL A 28 2.69 3.49 6.79
CA VAL A 28 3.57 3.08 7.89
C VAL A 28 2.78 2.99 9.19
N ASN A 29 2.84 1.83 9.86
CA ASN A 29 2.21 1.60 11.16
C ASN A 29 3.10 2.12 12.30
N GLY A 30 2.61 3.09 13.06
CA GLY A 30 3.36 3.74 14.14
C GLY A 30 3.31 3.06 15.49
N ARG A 31 2.50 2.01 15.66
CA ARG A 31 2.25 1.38 16.97
C ARG A 31 3.54 0.92 17.65
N ASP A 32 4.42 0.23 16.91
CA ASP A 32 5.67 -0.30 17.47
C ASP A 32 6.65 0.82 17.83
N PHE A 33 6.70 1.90 17.06
CA PHE A 33 7.61 3.02 17.29
C PHE A 33 7.21 3.88 18.49
N LEU A 34 5.90 4.08 18.69
CA LEU A 34 5.38 4.78 19.86
C LEU A 34 5.47 3.91 21.12
N ARG A 35 5.31 2.58 21.00
CA ARG A 35 5.51 1.64 22.10
C ARG A 35 6.93 1.69 22.65
N ASN A 36 7.94 1.85 21.80
CA ASN A 36 9.35 1.86 22.23
C ASN A 36 9.80 3.21 22.80
N SER A 37 8.95 4.24 22.75
CA SER A 37 9.21 5.52 23.42
C SER A 37 8.85 5.42 24.90
N ALA A 38 9.75 5.84 25.78
CA ALA A 38 9.73 5.58 27.24
C ALA A 38 8.52 6.16 28.03
N SER A 39 7.52 6.74 27.37
CA SER A 39 6.44 7.52 27.98
C SER A 39 5.04 6.90 27.91
N ILE A 40 4.85 5.75 27.22
CA ILE A 40 3.54 5.11 27.06
C ILE A 40 3.58 3.70 27.64
N ASN A 41 2.63 3.35 28.53
CA ASN A 41 2.49 2.00 29.06
C ASN A 41 2.43 0.97 27.92
N HIS A 42 3.52 0.21 27.76
CA HIS A 42 3.88 -0.61 26.59
C HIS A 42 2.82 -1.62 26.10
N LYS A 43 1.80 -1.95 26.90
CA LYS A 43 0.73 -2.89 26.54
C LYS A 43 -0.47 -2.25 25.81
N SER A 44 -0.57 -0.92 25.74
CA SER A 44 -1.83 -0.29 25.30
C SER A 44 -2.00 -0.19 23.78
N LEU A 45 -0.91 -0.17 23.00
CA LEU A 45 -1.01 0.08 21.55
C LEU A 45 -1.19 -1.18 20.69
N GLU A 46 -0.86 -2.36 21.21
CA GLU A 46 -1.00 -3.63 20.47
C GLU A 46 -2.46 -3.91 20.11
N ASN A 47 -3.37 -3.68 21.06
CA ASN A 47 -4.81 -3.84 20.88
C ASN A 47 -5.53 -2.51 20.66
N TYR A 48 -4.81 -1.44 20.32
CA TYR A 48 -5.42 -0.13 20.14
C TYR A 48 -6.32 -0.10 18.90
N PHE A 49 -7.61 0.11 19.17
CA PHE A 49 -8.65 0.29 18.17
C PHE A 49 -8.69 1.75 17.71
N GLY A 50 -7.90 2.06 16.67
CA GLY A 50 -7.82 3.39 16.07
C GLY A 50 -6.68 3.50 15.06
N ASN A 51 -6.46 4.69 14.52
CA ASN A 51 -5.42 4.94 13.52
C ASN A 51 -4.11 5.40 14.18
N VAL A 52 -3.02 4.73 13.83
CA VAL A 52 -1.65 5.13 14.18
C VAL A 52 -0.82 4.97 12.93
N LEU A 53 -1.10 5.82 11.94
CA LEU A 53 -0.59 5.68 10.57
C LEU A 53 0.12 6.96 10.13
N SER A 54 1.19 6.80 9.35
CA SER A 54 1.80 7.86 8.58
C SER A 54 1.89 7.43 7.12
N VAL A 55 1.90 8.40 6.21
CA VAL A 55 1.99 8.16 4.76
C VAL A 55 3.10 9.04 4.19
N PRO A 56 4.39 8.67 4.39
CA PRO A 56 5.46 9.24 3.59
C PRO A 56 5.25 8.87 2.11
N TYR A 57 5.82 9.67 1.21
CA TYR A 57 5.75 9.39 -0.22
C TYR A 57 7.04 9.74 -0.95
N ILE A 58 7.33 8.99 -2.01
CA ILE A 58 8.35 9.31 -3.01
C ILE A 58 7.70 10.11 -4.12
N ASP A 59 8.46 11.03 -4.70
CA ASP A 59 8.04 11.88 -5.82
C ASP A 59 9.15 11.91 -6.86
N ALA A 60 8.93 11.26 -8.01
CA ALA A 60 9.91 11.13 -9.08
C ALA A 60 9.24 11.27 -10.44
N SER A 61 9.98 11.76 -11.43
CA SER A 61 9.52 11.81 -12.82
C SER A 61 9.52 10.43 -13.47
N VAL A 62 8.72 10.27 -14.52
CA VAL A 62 8.67 9.03 -15.32
C VAL A 62 10.05 8.68 -15.88
N GLY A 63 10.81 9.69 -16.35
CA GLY A 63 12.16 9.50 -16.87
C GLY A 63 13.14 9.00 -15.81
N GLU A 64 13.12 9.59 -14.60
CA GLU A 64 13.92 9.12 -13.46
C GLU A 64 13.61 7.66 -13.14
N LEU A 65 12.33 7.32 -12.98
CA LEU A 65 11.87 5.96 -12.65
C LEU A 65 12.28 4.93 -13.71
N ARG A 66 12.22 5.30 -14.99
CA ARG A 66 12.66 4.45 -16.12
C ARG A 66 14.16 4.19 -16.13
N SER A 67 14.95 5.19 -15.73
CA SER A 67 16.41 5.10 -15.72
C SER A 67 16.95 4.30 -14.55
N MET A 68 16.21 4.22 -13.45
CA MET A 68 16.63 3.51 -12.25
C MET A 68 16.40 1.99 -12.38
N PRO A 69 17.40 1.14 -12.06
CA PRO A 69 17.16 -0.27 -11.88
C PRO A 69 16.19 -0.51 -10.71
N LEU A 70 15.50 -1.65 -10.74
CA LEU A 70 14.51 -2.00 -9.71
C LEU A 70 15.09 -2.00 -8.28
N SER A 71 16.37 -2.35 -8.13
CA SER A 71 17.06 -2.32 -6.83
C SER A 71 17.18 -0.90 -6.27
N GLU A 72 17.47 0.09 -7.12
CA GLU A 72 17.58 1.48 -6.68
C GLU A 72 16.20 2.04 -6.30
N ILE A 73 15.15 1.70 -7.06
CA ILE A 73 13.77 2.02 -6.68
C ILE A 73 13.40 1.39 -5.32
N ALA A 74 13.86 0.16 -5.07
CA ALA A 74 13.64 -0.51 -3.80
C ALA A 74 14.36 0.19 -2.63
N ASP A 75 15.58 0.66 -2.85
CA ASP A 75 16.36 1.42 -1.87
C ASP A 75 15.69 2.78 -1.57
N GLU A 76 15.16 3.47 -2.57
CA GLU A 76 14.36 4.70 -2.38
C GLU A 76 13.10 4.43 -1.56
N VAL A 77 12.35 3.35 -1.86
CA VAL A 77 11.19 2.92 -1.06
C VAL A 77 11.60 2.61 0.37
N HIS A 78 12.73 1.93 0.55
CA HIS A 78 13.25 1.61 1.87
C HIS A 78 13.58 2.88 2.67
N ALA A 79 14.34 3.80 2.09
CA ALA A 79 14.71 5.07 2.72
C ALA A 79 13.48 5.92 3.06
N CYS A 80 12.48 5.98 2.17
CA CYS A 80 11.21 6.66 2.41
C CYS A 80 10.49 6.10 3.64
N VAL A 81 10.36 4.78 3.73
CA VAL A 81 9.73 4.11 4.88
C VAL A 81 10.55 4.30 6.15
N GLU A 82 11.87 4.17 6.08
CA GLU A 82 12.78 4.33 7.21
C GLU A 82 12.68 5.73 7.83
N SER A 83 12.60 6.78 6.99
CA SER A 83 12.46 8.17 7.44
C SER A 83 11.23 8.41 8.34
N ALA A 84 10.16 7.64 8.11
CA ALA A 84 8.92 7.70 8.88
C ALA A 84 8.82 6.62 9.98
N SER A 85 9.78 5.71 10.07
CA SER A 85 9.76 4.53 10.94
C SER A 85 10.42 4.78 12.31
N ASN A 86 10.08 5.90 12.95
CA ASN A 86 10.64 6.25 14.26
C ASN A 86 9.63 7.01 15.14
N GLY A 87 9.83 6.96 16.46
CA GLY A 87 8.89 7.55 17.41
C GLY A 87 8.91 9.08 17.46
N GLU A 88 9.96 9.73 16.96
CA GLU A 88 10.02 11.20 16.84
C GLU A 88 9.11 11.70 15.71
N HIS A 89 9.13 11.03 14.55
CA HIS A 89 8.25 11.33 13.43
C HIS A 89 6.77 11.32 13.83
N PHE A 90 6.30 10.27 14.49
CA PHE A 90 4.90 10.18 14.92
C PHE A 90 4.51 11.22 15.97
N ARG A 91 5.41 11.56 16.91
CA ARG A 91 5.16 12.65 17.87
C ARG A 91 5.13 14.00 17.18
N GLY A 92 6.07 14.26 16.27
CA GLY A 92 6.11 15.48 15.45
C GLY A 92 4.87 15.65 14.58
N LEU A 93 4.30 14.56 14.04
CA LEU A 93 3.02 14.61 13.33
C LEU A 93 1.87 15.04 14.25
N VAL A 94 1.81 14.54 15.48
CA VAL A 94 0.79 14.96 16.46
C VAL A 94 0.98 16.44 16.82
N ASP A 95 2.20 16.86 17.14
CA ASP A 95 2.51 18.25 17.47
C ASP A 95 2.14 19.19 16.31
N TRP A 96 2.47 18.80 15.08
CA TRP A 96 2.11 19.55 13.88
C TRP A 96 0.59 19.66 13.73
N VAL A 97 -0.17 18.56 13.85
CA VAL A 97 -1.63 18.59 13.76
C VAL A 97 -2.25 19.47 14.84
N GLU A 98 -1.80 19.37 16.09
CA GLU A 98 -2.31 20.18 17.21
C GLU A 98 -2.02 21.67 17.00
N ASN A 99 -0.83 22.03 16.49
CA ASN A 99 -0.47 23.43 16.21
C ASN A 99 -1.25 24.04 15.03
N HIS A 100 -1.83 23.23 14.15
CA HIS A 100 -2.60 23.69 12.98
C HIS A 100 -4.12 23.60 13.20
N ARG A 101 -4.60 23.34 14.42
CA ARG A 101 -6.04 23.41 14.70
C ARG A 101 -6.58 24.84 14.48
N PRO A 102 -7.81 24.99 13.97
CA PRO A 102 -8.83 23.96 13.74
C PRO A 102 -8.81 23.33 12.33
N PHE A 103 -7.77 23.56 11.53
CA PHE A 103 -7.71 23.08 10.15
C PHE A 103 -7.59 21.56 10.10
N GLN A 104 -8.28 20.94 9.15
CA GLN A 104 -8.16 19.50 8.91
C GLN A 104 -6.84 19.21 8.19
N ALA A 105 -6.08 18.28 8.73
CA ALA A 105 -4.88 17.76 8.09
C ALA A 105 -5.23 16.67 7.08
N MET A 106 -4.56 16.67 5.94
CA MET A 106 -4.65 15.63 4.92
C MET A 106 -3.25 15.29 4.42
N CYS A 107 -2.96 14.00 4.21
CA CYS A 107 -1.68 13.64 3.59
C CYS A 107 -1.65 14.17 2.16
N LYS A 108 -0.55 14.83 1.80
CA LYS A 108 -0.40 15.51 0.51
C LYS A 108 -0.59 14.60 -0.71
N ILE A 109 -0.32 13.31 -0.59
CA ILE A 109 -0.55 12.37 -1.69
C ILE A 109 -2.03 12.27 -2.07
N PHE A 110 -2.95 12.46 -1.13
CA PHE A 110 -4.40 12.44 -1.39
C PHE A 110 -4.91 13.70 -2.10
N SER A 111 -4.10 14.74 -2.21
CA SER A 111 -4.43 15.92 -3.03
C SER A 111 -4.02 15.75 -4.49
N PHE A 112 -3.71 14.53 -4.93
CA PHE A 112 -3.40 14.25 -6.32
C PHE A 112 -4.62 14.53 -7.21
N LEU A 113 -4.35 15.18 -8.33
CA LEU A 113 -5.28 15.39 -9.43
C LEU A 113 -4.49 15.20 -10.73
N PRO A 114 -4.96 14.36 -11.66
CA PRO A 114 -4.34 14.23 -12.98
C PRO A 114 -4.20 15.60 -13.64
N SER A 115 -3.01 15.88 -14.18
CA SER A 115 -2.72 17.14 -14.87
C SER A 115 -1.59 16.93 -15.88
N ASP A 116 -1.25 17.95 -16.65
CA ASP A 116 -0.13 17.91 -17.59
C ASP A 116 1.21 17.62 -16.91
N THR A 117 1.33 17.86 -15.59
CA THR A 117 2.55 17.63 -14.81
C THR A 117 2.52 16.38 -13.94
N GLU A 118 1.36 15.76 -13.73
CA GLU A 118 1.14 14.70 -12.75
C GLU A 118 0.49 13.49 -13.44
N GLU A 119 1.23 12.38 -13.58
CA GLU A 119 0.74 11.17 -14.25
C GLU A 119 -0.03 10.26 -13.29
N LEU A 120 0.56 9.96 -12.13
CA LEU A 120 0.06 8.91 -11.25
C LEU A 120 0.44 9.16 -9.80
N ALA A 121 -0.52 9.02 -8.88
CA ALA A 121 -0.24 8.81 -7.47
C ALA A 121 -0.82 7.47 -7.03
N VAL A 122 -0.03 6.66 -6.33
CA VAL A 122 -0.47 5.38 -5.77
C VAL A 122 -0.11 5.31 -4.29
N LEU A 123 -1.08 4.93 -3.46
CA LEU A 123 -0.86 4.56 -2.09
C LEU A 123 -0.72 3.04 -1.98
N VAL A 124 0.38 2.58 -1.37
CA VAL A 124 0.61 1.17 -1.07
C VAL A 124 0.44 0.93 0.42
N SER A 125 -0.38 -0.06 0.77
CA SER A 125 -0.57 -0.51 2.15
C SER A 125 -0.33 -2.01 2.24
N SER A 126 0.32 -2.46 3.32
CA SER A 126 0.60 -3.90 3.50
C SER A 126 -0.52 -4.59 4.28
N GLY A 127 -1.23 -5.49 3.62
CA GLY A 127 -2.19 -6.42 4.24
C GLY A 127 -1.51 -7.62 4.91
N LYS A 128 -0.18 -7.69 4.98
CA LYS A 128 0.55 -8.85 5.52
C LYS A 128 0.19 -9.23 6.95
N ASN A 129 -0.15 -8.24 7.77
CA ASN A 129 -0.55 -8.48 9.16
C ASN A 129 -2.02 -8.89 9.31
N PHE A 130 -2.81 -8.86 8.22
CA PHE A 130 -4.17 -9.35 8.20
C PHE A 130 -4.18 -10.86 7.92
N SER A 131 -4.27 -11.65 8.99
CA SER A 131 -4.19 -13.10 8.90
C SER A 131 -5.56 -13.72 8.58
N VAL A 132 -5.94 -13.75 7.29
CA VAL A 132 -7.17 -14.42 6.82
C VAL A 132 -7.25 -15.86 7.31
N THR A 133 -6.11 -16.56 7.33
CA THR A 133 -5.99 -17.97 7.73
C THR A 133 -6.22 -18.25 9.22
N LYS A 134 -6.20 -17.21 10.07
CA LYS A 134 -6.52 -17.32 11.50
C LYS A 134 -8.00 -17.09 11.80
N MET A 135 -8.79 -16.71 10.79
CA MET A 135 -10.23 -16.53 10.96
C MET A 135 -10.92 -17.88 10.84
N ASP A 136 -11.56 -18.33 11.92
CA ASP A 136 -12.47 -19.46 11.91
C ASP A 136 -13.60 -19.15 12.90
N PHE A 137 -14.82 -19.04 12.37
CA PHE A 137 -16.02 -18.73 13.14
C PHE A 137 -16.82 -19.99 13.50
N GLY A 138 -16.26 -21.18 13.27
CA GLY A 138 -16.88 -22.49 13.53
C GLY A 138 -17.27 -23.27 12.27
N TRP A 139 -16.99 -22.74 11.07
CA TRP A 139 -17.28 -23.37 9.78
C TRP A 139 -16.04 -23.58 8.91
N GLY A 140 -14.86 -23.46 9.51
CA GLY A 140 -13.59 -23.53 8.82
C GLY A 140 -13.08 -22.16 8.37
N ARG A 141 -11.90 -22.18 7.75
CA ARG A 141 -11.16 -20.99 7.34
C ARG A 141 -11.69 -20.44 6.02
N PRO A 142 -11.66 -19.11 5.80
CA PRO A 142 -11.93 -18.53 4.50
C PRO A 142 -10.98 -19.09 3.44
N SER A 143 -11.53 -19.46 2.29
CA SER A 143 -10.71 -19.84 1.12
C SER A 143 -10.16 -18.64 0.37
N PHE A 144 -10.69 -17.45 0.64
CA PHE A 144 -10.28 -16.17 0.07
C PHE A 144 -10.66 -15.05 1.01
N GLY A 145 -9.81 -14.01 1.07
CA GLY A 145 -10.10 -12.75 1.73
C GLY A 145 -9.43 -11.65 0.93
N SER A 146 -10.09 -10.51 0.80
CA SER A 146 -9.53 -9.33 0.15
C SER A 146 -10.13 -8.08 0.77
N PHE A 147 -9.53 -6.94 0.44
CA PHE A 147 -10.04 -5.63 0.81
C PHE A 147 -10.86 -5.07 -0.35
N LEU A 148 -11.95 -4.39 -0.01
CA LEU A 148 -12.64 -3.51 -0.95
C LEU A 148 -12.55 -2.11 -0.37
N PHE A 149 -11.77 -1.27 -1.04
CA PHE A 149 -11.63 0.12 -0.66
C PHE A 149 -12.03 0.97 -1.87
N PRO A 150 -13.32 1.34 -1.99
CA PRO A 150 -13.79 2.18 -3.08
C PRO A 150 -13.39 3.62 -2.75
N TRP A 151 -12.12 3.92 -3.03
CA TRP A 151 -11.60 5.27 -2.85
C TRP A 151 -12.26 6.16 -3.90
N GLY A 152 -12.94 7.24 -3.47
CA GLY A 152 -13.67 8.13 -4.37
C GLY A 152 -12.81 9.20 -5.03
N ASP A 153 -11.48 9.07 -4.97
CA ASP A 153 -10.52 10.06 -5.48
C ASP A 153 -9.76 9.51 -6.69
N THR A 154 -8.78 10.27 -7.15
CA THR A 154 -7.95 9.91 -8.31
C THR A 154 -6.64 9.22 -7.92
N THR A 155 -6.40 9.00 -6.62
CA THR A 155 -5.21 8.35 -6.10
C THR A 155 -5.41 6.84 -6.18
N GLY A 156 -4.51 6.15 -6.87
CA GLY A 156 -4.48 4.71 -6.91
C GLY A 156 -4.27 4.10 -5.53
N PHE A 157 -4.80 2.90 -5.30
CA PHE A 157 -4.58 2.15 -4.06
C PHE A 157 -4.18 0.71 -4.36
N VAL A 158 -3.05 0.27 -3.79
CA VAL A 158 -2.55 -1.10 -3.95
C VAL A 158 -2.33 -1.72 -2.58
N MET A 159 -2.85 -2.92 -2.40
CA MET A 159 -2.72 -3.66 -1.15
C MET A 159 -2.36 -5.13 -1.39
N PRO A 160 -1.07 -5.48 -1.26
CA PRO A 160 -0.67 -6.87 -1.15
C PRO A 160 -1.08 -7.54 0.15
N MET A 161 -1.39 -8.83 0.07
CA MET A 161 -1.66 -9.69 1.21
C MET A 161 -1.30 -11.15 0.93
N PRO A 162 -1.03 -11.95 1.97
CA PRO A 162 -0.88 -13.40 1.84
C PRO A 162 -2.16 -14.04 1.33
N SER A 163 -2.03 -15.03 0.46
CA SER A 163 -3.13 -15.92 0.08
C SER A 163 -3.64 -16.71 1.27
N ALA A 164 -4.91 -17.13 1.22
CA ALA A 164 -5.51 -18.00 2.22
C ALA A 164 -5.08 -19.47 2.09
N THR A 165 -4.34 -19.82 1.03
CA THR A 165 -3.92 -21.19 0.68
C THR A 165 -2.63 -21.66 1.38
N ASP A 166 -1.95 -20.79 2.14
CA ASP A 166 -0.69 -21.07 2.85
C ASP A 166 0.46 -21.60 1.95
N ASP A 167 0.38 -21.40 0.63
CA ASP A 167 1.37 -21.81 -0.39
C ASP A 167 2.50 -20.79 -0.60
N GLY A 168 2.39 -19.63 0.05
CA GLY A 168 3.33 -18.51 -0.12
C GLY A 168 2.93 -17.52 -1.22
N ASP A 169 1.82 -17.77 -1.93
CA ASP A 169 1.30 -16.84 -2.92
C ASP A 169 0.69 -15.60 -2.27
N TRP A 170 0.66 -14.52 -3.05
CA TRP A 170 0.13 -13.23 -2.63
C TRP A 170 -1.08 -12.88 -3.48
N ILE A 171 -2.12 -12.36 -2.81
CA ILE A 171 -3.22 -11.67 -3.47
C ILE A 171 -2.91 -10.18 -3.43
N VAL A 172 -3.12 -9.51 -4.57
CA VAL A 172 -2.93 -8.06 -4.67
C VAL A 172 -4.25 -7.42 -5.04
N TYR A 173 -4.80 -6.64 -4.12
CA TYR A 173 -5.89 -5.74 -4.45
C TYR A 173 -5.32 -4.48 -5.11
N MET A 174 -5.88 -4.11 -6.27
CA MET A 174 -5.51 -2.88 -6.99
C MET A 174 -6.78 -2.10 -7.32
N HIS A 175 -6.80 -0.84 -6.92
CA HIS A 175 -7.78 0.16 -7.32
C HIS A 175 -7.04 1.24 -8.10
N LEU A 176 -7.04 1.12 -9.42
CA LEU A 176 -6.36 2.00 -10.36
C LEU A 176 -7.33 2.38 -11.48
N THR A 177 -6.97 3.37 -12.30
CA THR A 177 -7.79 3.68 -13.49
C THR A 177 -7.70 2.55 -14.51
N GLU A 178 -8.73 2.42 -15.36
CA GLU A 178 -8.80 1.41 -16.42
C GLU A 178 -7.54 1.38 -17.29
N LYS A 179 -7.06 2.56 -17.73
CA LYS A 179 -5.78 2.73 -18.46
C LYS A 179 -4.60 2.02 -17.79
N HIS A 180 -4.50 2.10 -16.46
CA HIS A 180 -3.40 1.50 -15.70
C HIS A 180 -3.57 -0.01 -15.53
N LEU A 181 -4.80 -0.48 -15.32
CA LEU A 181 -5.10 -1.91 -15.22
C LEU A 181 -4.85 -2.62 -16.56
N ASP A 182 -5.35 -2.07 -17.66
CA ASP A 182 -5.16 -2.62 -19.01
C ASP A 182 -3.67 -2.76 -19.36
N PHE A 183 -2.87 -1.76 -18.98
CA PHE A 183 -1.43 -1.81 -19.17
C PHE A 183 -0.78 -2.91 -18.33
N LEU A 184 -1.16 -3.07 -17.06
CA LEU A 184 -0.63 -4.13 -16.21
C LEU A 184 -0.96 -5.52 -16.77
N GLU A 185 -2.21 -5.74 -17.22
CA GLU A 185 -2.61 -7.02 -17.81
C GLU A 185 -1.83 -7.34 -19.09
N LYS A 186 -1.54 -6.32 -19.90
CA LYS A 186 -0.79 -6.46 -21.16
C LYS A 186 0.71 -6.67 -20.94
N GLU A 187 1.33 -5.88 -20.07
CA GLU A 187 2.80 -5.76 -19.97
C GLU A 187 3.38 -6.57 -18.80
N ALA A 188 2.57 -6.95 -17.81
CA ALA A 188 3.01 -7.70 -16.63
C ALA A 188 2.35 -9.09 -16.44
N PRO A 189 2.00 -9.86 -17.49
CA PRO A 189 1.26 -11.13 -17.34
C PRO A 189 2.08 -12.22 -16.63
N ARG A 190 3.40 -12.05 -16.51
CA ARG A 190 4.29 -12.95 -15.77
C ARG A 190 4.39 -12.61 -14.27
N ILE A 191 3.91 -11.44 -13.87
CA ILE A 191 4.02 -10.92 -12.51
C ILE A 191 2.64 -10.92 -11.86
N PHE A 192 1.63 -10.43 -12.57
CA PHE A 192 0.25 -10.41 -12.11
C PHE A 192 -0.58 -11.36 -12.95
N THR A 193 -1.30 -12.25 -12.27
CA THR A 193 -2.33 -13.09 -12.87
C THR A 193 -3.69 -12.60 -12.36
N PRO A 194 -4.63 -12.23 -13.24
CA PRO A 194 -5.98 -11.86 -12.82
C PRO A 194 -6.58 -12.95 -11.94
N PHE A 195 -7.11 -12.55 -10.79
CA PHE A 195 -7.67 -13.51 -9.83
C PHE A 195 -8.95 -14.13 -10.40
N ALA A 196 -8.93 -15.44 -10.61
CA ALA A 196 -10.11 -16.22 -10.99
C ALA A 196 -10.52 -17.11 -9.81
N PHE A 197 -11.69 -16.84 -9.23
CA PHE A 197 -12.23 -17.70 -8.18
C PHE A 197 -12.75 -19.01 -8.80
N ILE A 198 -11.95 -20.08 -8.73
CA ILE A 198 -12.38 -21.42 -9.09
C ILE A 198 -12.98 -22.06 -7.84
N SER A 199 -14.31 -22.03 -7.73
CA SER A 199 -15.01 -22.68 -6.62
C SER A 199 -14.70 -24.18 -6.57
N PRO A 200 -14.27 -24.75 -5.42
CA PRO A 200 -14.12 -26.19 -5.26
C PRO A 200 -15.44 -26.96 -5.17
N LEU A 201 -16.61 -26.32 -5.30
CA LEU A 201 -17.91 -26.97 -5.10
C LEU A 201 -18.30 -27.87 -6.27
N LYS A 202 -17.64 -29.03 -6.40
CA LYS A 202 -18.37 -30.27 -6.68
C LYS A 202 -18.95 -30.74 -5.36
N VAL A 203 -20.13 -30.24 -5.01
CA VAL A 203 -20.99 -30.89 -4.03
C VAL A 203 -21.33 -32.25 -4.62
N SER A 204 -20.68 -33.31 -4.13
CA SER A 204 -21.17 -34.67 -4.33
C SER A 204 -22.59 -34.70 -3.76
N LYS A 205 -23.58 -34.82 -4.65
CA LYS A 205 -24.95 -35.14 -4.26
C LYS A 205 -24.91 -36.40 -3.40
N LEU A 206 -25.34 -36.29 -2.14
CA LEU A 206 -25.89 -37.40 -1.38
C LEU A 206 -27.28 -37.71 -1.91
#